data_AF-A0A8T4NFF4-F1
#
_entry.id   AF-A0A8T4NFF4-F1
#
_cell.length_a   1.000
_cell.length_b   1.000
_cell.length_c   1.000
_cell.angle_alpha   90.00
_cell.angle_beta   90.00
_cell.angle_gamma   90.00
#
_symmetry.space_group_name_H-M   'P 1'
#
loop_
_entity.id
_entity.type
_entity.pdbx_description
1 polymer ?
#
loop_
_entity_poly.entity_id
_entity_poly.type
_entity_poly.pdbx_seq_one_letter_code
_entity_poly.pdbx_strand_id
1 'polypeptide(L)' 'MIRIGTTILIFLLIGAFLIISNNNLHISQSEGRVIFARSYYNWIFGLFGNVKSLTGYFVSTEWLPDFNSSKP' A
#
# COMPACT_ATOMS: atom_id res chain seq x y z
N MET A 1 -9.21 11.70 18.96
CA MET A 1 -8.07 10.76 18.95
C MET A 1 -8.27 9.78 17.80
N ILE A 2 -7.58 9.97 16.68
CA ILE A 2 -7.74 9.11 15.49
C ILE A 2 -7.02 7.78 15.76
N ARG A 3 -7.73 6.66 15.60
CA ARG A 3 -7.17 5.31 15.80
C ARG A 3 -6.53 4.86 14.50
N ILE A 4 -5.45 4.08 14.59
CA ILE A 4 -4.71 3.59 13.42
C ILE A 4 -5.62 2.89 12.40
N GLY A 5 -6.61 2.13 12.86
CA GLY A 5 -7.60 1.47 11.99
C GLY A 5 -8.49 2.47 11.24
N THR A 6 -8.84 3.59 11.85
CA THR A 6 -9.61 4.66 11.20
C THR A 6 -8.78 5.35 10.12
N THR A 7 -7.50 5.60 10.37
CA THR A 7 -6.58 6.17 9.36
C THR A 7 -6.43 5.25 8.16
N ILE A 8 -6.25 3.95 8.38
CA ILE A 8 -6.16 2.95 7.31
C ILE A 8 -7.46 2.91 6.52
N LEU A 9 -8.61 2.91 7.20
CA LEU A 9 -9.92 2.92 6.54
C LEU A 9 -10.10 4.17 5.65
N ILE A 10 -9.78 5.35 6.17
CA ILE A 10 -9.86 6.61 5.40
C ILE A 10 -8.94 6.55 4.18
N PHE A 11 -7.70 6.08 4.33
CA PHE A 11 -6.77 5.91 3.22
C PHE A 11 -7.31 4.97 2.14
N LEU A 12 -7.89 3.83 2.53
CA LEU A 12 -8.51 2.88 1.60
C LEU A 12 -9.72 3.46 0.87
N LEU A 13 -10.53 4.29 1.54
CA LEU A 13 -11.67 4.98 0.95
C LEU A 13 -11.23 6.06 -0.04
N ILE A 14 -10.18 6.83 0.29
CA ILE A 14 -9.60 7.81 -0.63
C ILE A 14 -9.06 7.10 -1.89
N GLY A 15 -8.36 5.97 -1.72
CA GLY A 15 -7.89 5.16 -2.85
C GLY A 15 -9.04 4.68 -3.74
N ALA A 16 -10.13 4.20 -3.15
CA ALA A 16 -11.33 3.80 -3.89
C ALA A 16 -11.91 4.98 -4.68
N PHE A 17 -12.07 6.13 -4.01
CA PHE A 17 -12.58 7.36 -4.63
C PHE A 17 -11.73 7.82 -5.81
N LEU A 18 -10.40 7.83 -5.67
CA LEU A 18 -9.48 8.20 -6.74
C LEU A 18 -9.60 7.28 -7.95
N ILE A 19 -9.73 5.96 -7.74
CA ILE A 19 -9.89 5.01 -8.85
C ILE A 19 -11.21 5.22 -9.58
N ILE A 20 -12.31 5.44 -8.84
CA ILE A 20 -13.62 5.71 -9.42
C ILE A 20 -13.60 7.00 -10.24
N SER A 21 -13.04 8.06 -9.67
CA SER A 21 -12.96 9.39 -10.29
C SER A 21 -12.09 9.40 -11.55
N ASN A 22 -10.86 8.88 -11.46
CA ASN A 22 -9.92 8.93 -12.58
C ASN A 22 -10.35 8.08 -13.79
N ASN A 23 -11.11 7.01 -13.55
CA ASN A 23 -11.59 6.14 -14.61
C ASN A 23 -13.05 6.43 -15.01
N ASN A 24 -13.67 7.50 -14.47
CA ASN A 24 -15.08 7.85 -14.66
C ASN A 24 -16.02 6.64 -14.52
N LEU A 25 -15.80 5.81 -13.49
CA LEU A 25 -16.50 4.53 -13.37
C LEU A 25 -17.92 4.71 -12.86
N HIS A 26 -18.88 4.25 -13.65
CA HIS A 26 -20.28 4.16 -13.25
C HIS A 26 -20.51 2.86 -12.49
N ILE A 27 -20.21 2.86 -11.19
CA ILE A 27 -20.33 1.69 -10.30
C ILE A 27 -21.78 1.20 -10.11
N SER A 28 -22.77 1.98 -10.53
CA SER A 28 -24.16 1.54 -10.66
C SER A 28 -24.34 0.45 -11.73
N GLN A 29 -23.47 0.41 -12.75
CA GLN A 29 -23.47 -0.58 -13.81
C GLN A 29 -22.59 -1.79 -13.46
N SER A 30 -22.97 -2.97 -13.94
CA SER A 30 -22.23 -4.23 -13.68
C SER A 30 -20.80 -4.16 -14.20
N GLU A 31 -20.61 -3.64 -15.41
CA GLU A 31 -19.29 -3.45 -16.01
C GLU A 31 -18.39 -2.52 -15.18
N GLY A 32 -18.93 -1.38 -14.75
CA GLY A 32 -18.22 -0.44 -13.87
C GLY A 32 -17.77 -1.07 -12.55
N ARG A 33 -18.58 -1.97 -11.97
CA ARG A 33 -18.19 -2.73 -10.76
C ARG A 33 -17.03 -3.70 -11.01
N VAL A 34 -17.05 -4.41 -12.15
CA VAL A 34 -15.99 -5.36 -12.49
C VAL A 34 -14.66 -4.62 -12.71
N ILE A 35 -14.70 -3.51 -13.44
CA ILE A 35 -13.51 -2.68 -13.69
C ILE A 35 -12.98 -2.10 -12.37
N PHE A 36 -13.88 -1.55 -11.53
CA PHE A 36 -13.50 -1.04 -10.22
C PHE A 36 -12.84 -2.13 -9.35
N ALA A 37 -13.47 -3.30 -9.23
CA ALA A 37 -12.97 -4.37 -8.38
C ALA A 37 -11.57 -4.84 -8.82
N ARG A 38 -11.34 -4.99 -10.13
CA ARG A 38 -10.03 -5.36 -10.67
C ARG A 38 -8.99 -4.27 -10.39
N SER A 39 -9.30 -3.01 -10.68
CA SER A 39 -8.38 -1.89 -10.49
C SER A 39 -8.05 -1.66 -9.01
N TYR A 40 -9.05 -1.73 -8.14
CA TYR A 40 -8.89 -1.57 -6.70
C TYR A 40 -8.06 -2.70 -6.09
N TYR A 41 -8.32 -3.96 -6.49
CA TYR A 41 -7.53 -5.11 -6.05
C TYR A 41 -6.06 -4.97 -6.47
N ASN A 42 -5.80 -4.62 -7.74
CA ASN A 42 -4.44 -4.42 -8.24
C ASN A 42 -3.71 -3.30 -7.49
N TRP A 43 -4.40 -2.20 -7.17
CA TRP A 43 -3.84 -1.10 -6.39
C TRP A 43 -3.47 -1.53 -4.97
N ILE A 44 -4.38 -2.22 -4.25
CA ILE A 44 -4.09 -2.76 -2.92
C ILE A 44 -2.91 -3.72 -2.96
N PHE A 45 -2.86 -4.62 -3.94
CA PHE A 45 -1.77 -5.59 -4.06
C PHE A 45 -0.43 -4.89 -4.31
N GLY A 46 -0.42 -3.85 -5.16
CA GLY A 46 0.75 -3.00 -5.38
C GLY A 46 1.24 -2.32 -4.09
N LEU A 47 0.34 -1.82 -3.25
CA LEU A 47 0.69 -1.26 -1.95
C LEU A 47 1.39 -2.29 -1.05
N PHE A 48 0.85 -3.50 -0.93
CA PHE A 48 1.49 -4.56 -0.15
C PHE A 48 2.87 -4.95 -0.70
N GLY A 49 3.02 -4.99 -2.03
CA GLY A 49 4.31 -5.21 -2.68
C GLY A 49 5.35 -4.15 -2.30
N ASN A 50 4.95 -2.87 -2.35
CA ASN A 50 5.80 -1.75 -1.97
C ASN A 50 6.19 -1.78 -0.48
N VAL A 51 5.23 -2.07 0.40
CA VAL A 51 5.50 -2.22 1.84
C VAL A 51 6.48 -3.36 2.10
N LYS A 52 6.28 -4.52 1.46
CA LYS A 52 7.21 -5.66 1.58
C LYS A 52 8.61 -5.30 1.09
N SER A 53 8.72 -4.60 -0.05
CA SER A 53 10.00 -4.14 -0.58
C SER A 53 10.69 -3.16 0.36
N LEU A 54 9.95 -2.22 0.92
CA LEU A 54 10.47 -1.23 1.85
C LEU A 54 10.95 -1.90 3.15
N THR A 55 10.14 -2.76 3.75
CA THR A 55 10.54 -3.53 4.93
C THR A 55 11.72 -4.44 4.63
N GLY A 56 11.74 -5.10 3.47
CA GLY A 56 12.88 -5.88 3.00
C GLY A 56 14.17 -5.07 2.93
N TYR A 57 14.10 -3.87 2.34
CA TYR A 57 15.22 -2.93 2.28
C TYR A 57 15.71 -2.50 3.68
N PHE A 58 14.80 -2.15 4.59
CA PHE A 58 15.16 -1.77 5.95
C PHE A 58 15.79 -2.93 6.75
N VAL A 59 15.30 -4.16 6.56
CA VAL A 59 15.86 -5.36 7.22
C VAL A 59 17.20 -5.76 6.62
N SER A 60 17.38 -5.60 5.30
CA SER A 60 18.65 -5.90 4.61
C SER A 60 19.69 -4.80 4.78
N THR A 61 19.28 -3.61 5.24
CA THR A 61 20.22 -2.56 5.62
C THR A 61 20.96 -3.04 6.86
N GLU A 62 22.29 -3.19 6.79
CA GLU A 62 23.14 -3.59 7.92
C GLU A 62 22.96 -2.60 9.09
N TRP A 63 22.11 -2.96 10.03
CA TRP A 63 21.82 -2.17 11.24
C TRP A 63 22.86 -2.34 12.34
N LEU A 64 23.81 -3.26 12.15
CA LEU A 64 24.81 -3.62 13.13
C LEU A 64 26.15 -3.00 12.73
N PRO A 65 26.72 -2.08 13.52
CA PRO A 65 28.09 -1.64 13.30
C PRO A 65 29.03 -2.84 13.41
N ASP A 66 30.05 -2.89 12.55
CA ASP A 66 31.10 -3.93 12.59
C ASP A 66 31.78 -3.96 13.96
N PHE A 67 31.35 -4.85 14.84
CA PHE A 67 31.99 -5.11 16.14
C PHE A 67 33.30 -5.92 15.98
N ASN A 68 34.12 -5.61 14.97
CA ASN A 68 35.36 -6.35 14.74
C ASN A 68 36.53 -5.55 14.17
N SER A 69 36.66 -4.28 14.56
CA SER A 69 37.94 -3.57 14.51
C SER A 69 38.49 -3.28 15.92
N SER A 70 38.24 -4.17 16.88
CA SER A 70 39.17 -4.40 17.98
C SER A 70 40.11 -5.55 17.59
N LYS A 71 41.20 -5.21 16.91
CA LYS A 71 42.44 -5.99 17.04
C LYS A 71 43.59 -5.01 17.35
N PRO A 72 44.51 -5.44 18.23
CA PRO A 72 45.30 -4.61 19.14
C PRO A 72 46.29 -3.67 18.46
#